data_AF-A0A516GCQ5-F1
#
_entry.id   AF-A0A516GCQ5-F1
#
_cell.length_a   1.000
_cell.length_b   1.000
_cell.length_c   1.000
_cell.angle_alpha   90.00
_cell.angle_beta   90.00
_cell.angle_gamma   90.00
#
_symmetry.space_group_name_H-M   'P 1'
#
loop_
_entity.id
_entity.type
_entity.pdbx_description
1 polymer ?
#
loop_
_entity_poly.entity_id
_entity_poly.type
_entity_poly.pdbx_seq_one_letter_code
_entity_poly.pdbx_strand_id
1 'polypeptide(L)'
;MSALALLLVAVGLTDLVAARDGSRPTIGRLAGTLVGLTSIAALALLADLDGWGDVALLGVVGVTTGAWAVLVDRAERSDSAQGLALAALAAGVGVTVLFSGWASNVAGPLARWLDWSGITALGAIDPTRAVLLLGLFLTQLSTGNAVVRLVLARTGALDPRGGPQAADRLRGGRLLGPMERVFILGLGLAGQVTAASVVIAAKGLIRWPELQRASRDSERREQAASDGTAAPIDQVTEYFLIGSFVSWLVALAALAVAHLA
;
A
#
# COMPACT_ATOMS: atom_id res chain seq x y z
N MET A 1 16.29 9.21 6.85
CA MET A 1 15.35 8.36 6.05
C MET A 1 15.09 6.97 6.65
N SER A 2 15.93 6.48 7.57
CA SER A 2 15.78 5.19 8.26
C SER A 2 14.43 5.03 8.97
N ALA A 3 13.94 6.06 9.68
CA ALA A 3 12.63 6.02 10.34
C ALA A 3 11.47 5.78 9.37
N LEU A 4 11.47 6.45 8.20
CA LEU A 4 10.48 6.21 7.15
C LEU A 4 10.59 4.78 6.62
N ALA A 5 11.81 4.28 6.39
CA ALA A 5 12.03 2.92 5.94
C ALA A 5 11.42 1.89 6.93
N LEU A 6 11.67 2.07 8.23
CA LEU A 6 11.10 1.22 9.27
C LEU A 6 9.57 1.33 9.35
N LEU A 7 9.00 2.52 9.17
CA LEU A 7 7.54 2.70 9.10
C LEU A 7 6.92 1.89 7.96
N LEU A 8 7.48 2.01 6.76
CA LEU A 8 6.98 1.33 5.58
C LEU A 8 7.13 -0.19 5.69
N VAL A 9 8.23 -0.68 6.27
CA VAL A 9 8.41 -2.11 6.54
C VAL A 9 7.40 -2.59 7.58
N ALA A 10 7.24 -1.89 8.70
CA ALA A 10 6.34 -2.30 9.78
C ALA A 10 4.88 -2.34 9.34
N VAL A 11 4.41 -1.30 8.64
CA VAL A 11 3.05 -1.25 8.07
C VAL A 11 2.88 -2.31 6.98
N GLY A 12 3.87 -2.44 6.08
CA GLY A 12 3.86 -3.43 5.01
C GLY A 12 3.77 -4.87 5.54
N LEU A 13 4.53 -5.21 6.57
CA LEU A 13 4.47 -6.52 7.23
C LEU A 13 3.15 -6.73 7.98
N THR A 14 2.63 -5.69 8.64
CA THR A 14 1.32 -5.73 9.31
C THR A 14 0.24 -6.17 8.33
N ASP A 15 0.15 -5.48 7.19
CA ASP A 15 -0.86 -5.75 6.18
C ASP A 15 -0.60 -7.08 5.45
N LEU A 16 0.66 -7.45 5.21
CA LEU A 16 1.00 -8.69 4.51
C LEU A 16 0.62 -9.93 5.33
N VAL A 17 0.88 -9.91 6.63
CA VAL A 17 0.50 -11.00 7.54
C VAL A 17 -1.01 -11.02 7.76
N ALA A 18 -1.64 -9.86 7.93
CA ALA A 18 -3.09 -9.78 8.08
C ALA A 18 -3.83 -10.32 6.84
N ALA A 19 -3.26 -10.20 5.65
CA ALA A 19 -3.87 -10.65 4.40
C ALA A 19 -3.81 -12.17 4.14
N ARG A 20 -3.03 -12.95 4.91
CA ARG A 20 -2.81 -14.39 4.67
C ARG A 20 -3.98 -15.28 5.10
N ASP A 21 -4.65 -14.96 6.21
CA ASP A 21 -5.65 -15.85 6.82
C ASP A 21 -7.09 -15.32 6.67
N GLY A 22 -7.74 -15.70 5.57
CA GLY A 22 -9.15 -15.36 5.32
C GLY A 22 -10.14 -16.08 6.25
N SER A 23 -9.74 -17.22 6.84
CA SER A 23 -10.61 -18.05 7.68
C SER A 23 -10.79 -17.50 9.10
N ARG A 24 -9.83 -16.69 9.59
CA ARG A 24 -9.82 -16.12 10.95
C ARG A 24 -9.28 -14.69 10.92
N PRO A 25 -10.05 -13.72 10.40
CA PRO A 25 -9.58 -12.37 10.14
C PRO A 25 -9.05 -11.67 11.40
N THR A 26 -9.69 -11.89 12.55
CA THR A 26 -9.26 -11.32 13.84
C THR A 26 -7.86 -11.79 14.24
N ILE A 27 -7.56 -13.08 14.08
CA ILE A 27 -6.25 -13.65 14.44
C ILE A 27 -5.18 -13.15 13.47
N GLY A 28 -5.49 -13.10 12.17
CA GLY A 28 -4.58 -12.56 11.16
C GLY A 28 -4.17 -11.11 11.45
N ARG A 29 -5.12 -10.27 11.87
CA ARG A 29 -4.84 -8.86 12.24
C ARG A 29 -4.00 -8.72 13.50
N LEU A 30 -4.31 -9.51 14.54
CA LEU A 30 -3.52 -9.54 15.77
C LEU A 30 -2.08 -9.97 15.47
N ALA A 31 -1.92 -11.07 14.74
CA ALA A 31 -0.61 -11.56 14.30
C ALA A 31 0.12 -10.51 13.46
N GLY A 32 -0.56 -9.86 12.51
CA GLY A 32 0.02 -8.80 11.69
C GLY A 32 0.49 -7.62 12.52
N THR A 33 -0.33 -7.13 13.45
CA THR A 33 0.03 -6.02 14.34
C THR A 33 1.23 -6.36 15.20
N LEU A 34 1.26 -7.58 15.75
CA LEU A 34 2.41 -8.07 16.52
C LEU A 34 3.68 -8.13 15.65
N VAL A 35 3.59 -8.67 14.43
CA VAL A 35 4.73 -8.73 13.51
C VAL A 35 5.22 -7.34 13.13
N GLY A 36 4.30 -6.41 12.80
CA GLY A 36 4.64 -5.03 12.50
C GLY A 36 5.37 -4.35 13.66
N LEU A 37 4.80 -4.38 14.86
CA LEU A 37 5.39 -3.73 16.03
C LEU A 37 6.73 -4.36 16.45
N THR A 38 6.82 -5.70 16.43
CA THR A 38 8.08 -6.39 16.75
C THR A 38 9.15 -6.19 15.69
N SER A 39 8.77 -6.02 14.42
CA SER A 39 9.72 -5.71 13.35
C SER A 39 10.40 -4.36 13.55
N ILE A 40 9.73 -3.36 14.15
CA ILE A 40 10.33 -2.06 14.47
C ILE A 40 11.49 -2.25 15.43
N ALA A 41 11.25 -2.95 16.55
CA ALA A 41 12.28 -3.20 17.56
C ALA A 41 13.43 -4.06 17.01
N ALA A 42 13.10 -5.11 16.26
CA ALA A 42 14.10 -5.98 15.64
C ALA A 42 14.98 -5.21 14.65
N LEU A 43 14.37 -4.40 13.77
CA LEU A 43 15.13 -3.61 12.79
C LEU A 43 15.91 -2.47 13.43
N ALA A 44 15.38 -1.81 14.46
CA ALA A 44 16.11 -0.77 15.18
C ALA A 44 17.40 -1.34 15.81
N LEU A 45 17.32 -2.53 16.44
CA LEU A 45 18.48 -3.22 16.99
C LEU A 45 19.47 -3.67 15.90
N LEU A 46 18.97 -4.22 14.78
CA LEU A 46 19.81 -4.68 13.68
C LEU A 46 20.45 -3.54 12.87
N ALA A 47 19.82 -2.36 12.86
CA ALA A 47 20.26 -1.17 12.16
C ALA A 47 21.05 -0.19 13.04
N ASP A 48 21.28 -0.52 14.31
CA ASP A 48 22.03 0.32 15.28
C ASP A 48 21.42 1.72 15.44
N LEU A 49 20.08 1.78 15.56
CA LEU A 49 19.33 3.04 15.71
C LEU A 49 19.09 3.36 17.19
N ASP A 50 20.14 3.83 17.88
CA ASP A 50 20.15 4.10 19.32
C ASP A 50 20.19 5.59 19.69
N GLY A 51 20.29 6.47 18.69
CA GLY A 51 20.29 7.91 18.88
C GLY A 51 18.99 8.44 19.50
N TRP A 52 19.06 9.55 20.22
CA TRP A 52 17.87 10.15 20.85
C TRP A 52 16.79 10.54 19.82
N GLY A 53 17.23 11.02 18.65
CA GLY A 53 16.35 11.30 17.51
C GLY A 53 15.71 10.03 16.95
N ASP A 54 16.45 8.92 16.91
CA ASP A 54 15.93 7.61 16.51
C ASP A 54 14.86 7.13 17.47
N VAL A 55 15.10 7.18 18.79
CA VAL A 55 14.12 6.76 19.79
C VAL A 55 12.80 7.54 19.66
N ALA A 56 12.88 8.86 19.47
CA ALA A 56 11.70 9.70 19.27
C ALA A 56 10.93 9.29 17.99
N LEU A 57 11.66 9.11 16.89
CA LEU A 57 11.06 8.71 15.61
C LEU A 57 10.52 7.28 15.62
N LEU A 58 11.17 6.34 16.30
CA LEU A 58 10.68 4.97 16.51
C LEU A 58 9.38 4.97 17.31
N GLY A 59 9.22 5.89 18.25
CA GLY A 59 7.94 6.15 18.92
C GLY A 59 6.85 6.56 17.93
N VAL A 60 7.14 7.51 17.04
CA VAL A 60 6.21 7.90 15.95
C VAL A 60 5.88 6.72 15.04
N VAL A 61 6.88 5.92 14.68
CA VAL A 61 6.71 4.72 13.85
C VAL A 61 5.75 3.74 14.54
N GLY A 62 6.01 3.40 15.81
CA GLY A 62 5.17 2.48 16.58
C GLY A 62 3.73 2.97 16.75
N VAL A 63 3.54 4.25 17.10
CA VAL A 63 2.21 4.86 17.22
C VAL A 63 1.49 4.85 15.88
N THR A 64 2.17 5.18 14.79
CA THR A 64 1.58 5.18 13.44
C THR A 64 1.18 3.78 13.02
N THR A 65 2.04 2.77 13.19
CA THR A 65 1.74 1.37 12.85
C THR A 65 0.57 0.84 13.68
N GLY A 66 0.53 1.11 14.98
CA GLY A 66 -0.58 0.71 15.85
C GLY A 66 -1.89 1.41 15.48
N ALA A 67 -1.85 2.73 15.26
CA ALA A 67 -3.01 3.51 14.83
C ALA A 67 -3.54 3.02 13.47
N TRP A 68 -2.66 2.77 12.51
CA TRP A 68 -3.02 2.19 11.20
C TRP A 68 -3.75 0.86 11.37
N ALA A 69 -3.17 -0.09 12.10
CA ALA A 69 -3.75 -1.41 12.30
C ALA A 69 -5.17 -1.35 12.92
N VAL A 70 -5.35 -0.50 13.93
CA VAL A 70 -6.65 -0.32 14.61
C VAL A 70 -7.66 0.38 13.70
N LEU A 71 -7.26 1.43 12.99
CA LEU A 71 -8.17 2.22 12.15
C LEU A 71 -8.58 1.47 10.88
N VAL A 72 -7.69 0.70 10.26
CA VAL A 72 -8.03 -0.20 9.14
C VAL A 72 -9.04 -1.25 9.57
N ASP A 73 -8.81 -1.89 10.73
CA ASP A 73 -9.74 -2.88 11.27
C ASP A 73 -11.11 -2.27 11.62
N ARG A 74 -11.13 -1.04 12.14
CA ARG A 74 -12.38 -0.31 12.38
C ARG A 74 -13.11 0.06 11.08
N ALA A 75 -12.37 0.50 10.07
CA ALA A 75 -12.90 0.81 8.74
C ALA A 75 -13.57 -0.39 8.09
N GLU A 76 -13.01 -1.59 8.27
CA GLU A 76 -13.57 -2.79 7.68
C GLU A 76 -14.74 -3.38 8.48
N ARG A 77 -14.80 -3.15 9.80
CA ARG A 77 -15.88 -3.66 10.66
C ARG A 77 -17.11 -2.74 10.74
N SER A 78 -16.92 -1.43 10.63
CA SER A 78 -17.97 -0.45 10.92
C SER A 78 -18.15 0.61 9.85
N ASP A 79 -17.59 0.40 8.64
CA ASP A 79 -17.62 1.32 7.50
C ASP A 79 -17.37 2.79 7.89
N SER A 80 -16.49 2.99 8.86
CA SER A 80 -16.18 4.29 9.46
C SER A 80 -14.69 4.37 9.77
N ALA A 81 -14.13 5.59 9.78
CA ALA A 81 -12.71 5.84 9.98
C ALA A 81 -11.79 5.56 8.78
N GLN A 82 -12.31 5.36 7.55
CA GLN A 82 -11.48 5.23 6.35
C GLN A 82 -10.57 6.44 6.16
N GLY A 83 -11.14 7.65 6.27
CA GLY A 83 -10.38 8.90 6.18
C GLY A 83 -9.39 9.09 7.32
N LEU A 84 -9.72 8.61 8.53
CA LEU A 84 -8.82 8.68 9.69
C LEU A 84 -7.63 7.73 9.53
N ALA A 85 -7.85 6.51 9.01
CA ALA A 85 -6.77 5.56 8.72
C ALA A 85 -5.78 6.16 7.71
N LEU A 86 -6.30 6.70 6.60
CA LEU A 86 -5.49 7.37 5.58
C LEU A 86 -4.74 8.59 6.14
N ALA A 87 -5.40 9.42 6.95
CA ALA A 87 -4.79 10.57 7.59
C ALA A 87 -3.69 10.17 8.59
N ALA A 88 -3.88 9.11 9.38
CA ALA A 88 -2.89 8.62 10.32
C ALA A 88 -1.63 8.12 9.61
N LEU A 89 -1.78 7.36 8.53
CA LEU A 89 -0.66 6.90 7.71
C LEU A 89 0.06 8.08 7.04
N ALA A 90 -0.69 9.00 6.42
CA ALA A 90 -0.13 10.18 5.77
C ALA A 90 0.61 11.09 6.77
N ALA A 91 0.07 11.27 7.98
CA ALA A 91 0.71 12.03 9.04
C ALA A 91 2.00 11.36 9.52
N GLY A 92 2.00 10.05 9.77
CA GLY A 92 3.20 9.34 10.19
C GLY A 92 4.31 9.36 9.12
N VAL A 93 3.95 9.19 7.85
CA VAL A 93 4.88 9.37 6.72
C VAL A 93 5.39 10.82 6.68
N GLY A 94 4.50 11.81 6.78
CA GLY A 94 4.87 13.23 6.76
C GLY A 94 5.81 13.62 7.91
N VAL A 95 5.54 13.16 9.12
CA VAL A 95 6.38 13.40 10.30
C VAL A 95 7.76 12.75 10.12
N THR A 96 7.82 11.49 9.69
CA THR A 96 9.11 10.79 9.50
C THR A 96 9.94 11.38 8.36
N VAL A 97 9.31 11.94 7.33
CA VAL A 97 10.00 12.69 6.26
C VAL A 97 10.48 14.05 6.76
N LEU A 98 9.62 14.81 7.44
CA LEU A 98 9.92 16.16 7.93
C LEU A 98 11.09 16.17 8.92
N PHE A 99 11.12 15.18 9.82
CA PHE A 99 12.16 15.02 10.83
C PHE A 99 13.25 14.02 10.40
N SER A 100 13.39 13.75 9.10
CA SER A 100 14.32 12.73 8.59
C SER A 100 15.78 12.99 8.93
N GLY A 101 16.17 14.24 9.20
CA GLY A 101 17.51 14.64 9.64
C GLY A 101 17.82 14.32 11.11
N TRP A 102 16.82 13.94 11.92
CA TRP A 102 17.04 13.43 13.29
C TRP A 102 17.38 11.94 13.31
N ALA A 103 17.13 11.23 12.21
CA ALA A 103 17.31 9.81 12.12
C ALA A 103 18.77 9.48 11.74
N SER A 104 19.38 8.56 12.46
CA SER A 104 20.70 8.02 12.12
C SER A 104 20.61 7.17 10.86
N ASN A 105 21.73 7.05 10.15
CA ASN A 105 21.83 6.12 9.01
C ASN A 105 21.82 4.67 9.52
N VAL A 106 21.26 3.77 8.71
CA VAL A 106 21.25 2.33 9.01
C VAL A 106 22.68 1.81 9.05
N ALA A 107 23.06 1.20 10.17
CA ALA A 107 24.36 0.60 10.39
C ALA A 107 24.22 -0.82 11.00
N GLY A 108 25.19 -1.23 11.82
CA GLY A 108 25.08 -2.42 12.65
C GLY A 108 25.16 -3.77 11.90
N PRO A 109 24.62 -4.85 12.52
CA PRO A 109 24.54 -6.17 11.91
C PRO A 109 23.91 -6.20 10.52
N LEU A 110 22.90 -5.36 10.26
CA LEU A 110 22.20 -5.32 8.99
C LEU A 110 23.10 -4.82 7.85
N ALA A 111 23.83 -3.71 8.08
CA ALA A 111 24.80 -3.20 7.11
C ALA A 111 25.89 -4.24 6.81
N ARG A 112 26.45 -4.87 7.86
CA ARG A 112 27.45 -5.93 7.70
C ARG A 112 26.94 -7.15 6.92
N TRP A 113 25.66 -7.51 7.11
CA TRP A 113 25.05 -8.61 6.37
C TRP A 113 24.86 -8.27 4.89
N LEU A 114 24.47 -7.03 4.56
CA LEU A 114 24.35 -6.58 3.17
C LEU A 114 25.70 -6.69 2.44
N ASP A 115 26.77 -6.23 3.08
CA ASP A 115 28.14 -6.32 2.55
C ASP A 115 28.58 -7.79 2.42
N TRP A 116 28.28 -8.62 3.41
CA TRP A 116 28.64 -10.04 3.43
C TRP A 116 27.89 -10.87 2.38
N SER A 117 26.68 -10.46 1.97
CA SER A 117 25.81 -11.23 1.08
C SER A 117 26.44 -11.59 -0.28
N GLY A 118 27.50 -10.88 -0.70
CA GLY A 118 28.21 -11.13 -1.96
C GLY A 118 27.41 -10.79 -3.21
N ILE A 119 26.19 -10.24 -3.06
CA ILE A 119 25.37 -9.76 -4.17
C ILE A 119 25.87 -8.36 -4.52
N THR A 120 26.59 -8.24 -5.64
CA THR A 120 27.23 -6.99 -6.08
C THR A 120 26.25 -5.80 -6.09
N ALA A 121 25.01 -6.04 -6.49
CA ALA A 121 23.97 -5.00 -6.49
C ALA A 121 23.57 -4.55 -5.08
N LEU A 122 23.58 -5.42 -4.07
CA LEU A 122 23.20 -5.06 -2.70
C LEU A 122 24.37 -4.44 -1.92
N GLY A 123 25.59 -4.94 -2.10
CA GLY A 123 26.79 -4.38 -1.46
C GLY A 123 27.19 -2.99 -1.99
N ALA A 124 26.65 -2.57 -3.14
CA ALA A 124 26.86 -1.24 -3.70
C ALA A 124 25.80 -0.21 -3.27
N ILE A 125 24.74 -0.64 -2.57
CA ILE A 125 23.63 0.23 -2.16
C ILE A 125 23.82 0.63 -0.70
N ASP A 126 23.59 1.91 -0.39
CA ASP A 126 23.54 2.40 0.98
C ASP A 126 22.53 1.58 1.83
N PRO A 127 22.90 1.11 3.04
CA PRO A 127 22.03 0.28 3.86
C PRO A 127 20.67 0.92 4.16
N THR A 128 20.61 2.24 4.37
CA THR A 128 19.36 2.96 4.62
C THR A 128 18.46 2.88 3.40
N ARG A 129 19.04 3.07 2.22
CA ARG A 129 18.34 2.95 0.94
C ARG A 129 17.85 1.52 0.71
N ALA A 130 18.62 0.50 1.05
CA ALA A 130 18.19 -0.90 0.91
C ALA A 130 16.94 -1.22 1.74
N VAL A 131 16.90 -0.78 3.01
CA VAL A 131 15.72 -0.97 3.89
C VAL A 131 14.54 -0.14 3.38
N LEU A 132 14.78 1.06 2.87
CA LEU A 132 13.73 1.89 2.28
C LEU A 132 13.09 1.20 1.06
N LEU A 133 13.91 0.66 0.15
CA LEU A 133 13.42 -0.07 -1.02
C LEU A 133 12.62 -1.31 -0.62
N LEU A 134 13.03 -2.02 0.44
CA LEU A 134 12.26 -3.12 1.01
C LEU A 134 10.89 -2.65 1.53
N GLY A 135 10.83 -1.55 2.28
CA GLY A 135 9.59 -0.97 2.77
C GLY A 135 8.66 -0.52 1.64
N LEU A 136 9.21 0.13 0.62
CA LEU A 136 8.46 0.55 -0.57
C LEU A 136 7.91 -0.67 -1.33
N PHE A 137 8.70 -1.72 -1.48
CA PHE A 137 8.27 -2.97 -2.10
C PHE A 137 7.13 -3.64 -1.31
N LEU A 138 7.27 -3.78 0.02
CA LEU A 138 6.21 -4.33 0.88
C LEU A 138 4.92 -3.51 0.81
N THR A 139 5.05 -2.18 0.74
CA THR A 139 3.93 -1.27 0.55
C THR A 139 3.17 -1.58 -0.75
N GLN A 140 3.87 -1.90 -1.84
CA GLN A 140 3.21 -2.27 -3.10
C GLN A 140 2.46 -3.60 -3.02
N LEU A 141 2.91 -4.53 -2.17
CA LEU A 141 2.32 -5.87 -2.09
C LEU A 141 0.97 -5.88 -1.35
N SER A 142 0.91 -5.31 -0.15
CA SER A 142 -0.28 -5.40 0.71
C SER A 142 -0.88 -4.03 1.05
N THR A 143 -0.09 -3.10 1.58
CA THR A 143 -0.58 -1.80 2.07
C THR A 143 -1.24 -0.98 0.96
N GLY A 144 -0.71 -1.01 -0.26
CA GLY A 144 -1.33 -0.36 -1.41
C GLY A 144 -2.75 -0.86 -1.70
N ASN A 145 -3.04 -2.14 -1.42
CA ASN A 145 -4.41 -2.66 -1.54
C ASN A 145 -5.32 -2.11 -0.45
N ALA A 146 -4.81 -2.02 0.80
CA ALA A 146 -5.56 -1.43 1.89
C ALA A 146 -5.86 0.05 1.62
N VAL A 147 -4.88 0.83 1.15
CA VAL A 147 -5.06 2.23 0.76
C VAL A 147 -6.10 2.38 -0.34
N VAL A 148 -5.99 1.61 -1.44
CA VAL A 148 -6.98 1.66 -2.53
C VAL A 148 -8.39 1.35 -2.02
N ARG A 149 -8.54 0.32 -1.18
CA ARG A 149 -9.83 -0.04 -0.58
C ARG A 149 -10.40 1.03 0.32
N LEU A 150 -9.57 1.64 1.18
CA LEU A 150 -10.01 2.71 2.07
C LEU A 150 -10.44 3.96 1.29
N VAL A 151 -9.72 4.30 0.21
CA VAL A 151 -10.11 5.43 -0.65
C VAL A 151 -11.44 5.16 -1.34
N LEU A 152 -11.60 3.98 -1.95
CA LEU A 152 -12.84 3.60 -2.61
C LEU A 152 -14.04 3.53 -1.67
N ALA A 153 -13.83 3.05 -0.43
CA ALA A 153 -14.86 3.05 0.60
C ALA A 153 -15.20 4.47 1.04
N ARG A 154 -14.20 5.35 1.14
CA ARG A 154 -14.41 6.75 1.51
C ARG A 154 -15.16 7.55 0.45
N THR A 155 -14.98 7.23 -0.83
CA THR A 155 -15.68 7.90 -1.95
C THR A 155 -17.07 7.32 -2.22
N GLY A 156 -17.44 6.21 -1.56
CA GLY A 156 -18.71 5.52 -1.84
C GLY A 156 -18.70 4.69 -3.13
N ALA A 157 -17.54 4.60 -3.80
CA ALA A 157 -17.36 3.80 -5.01
C ALA A 157 -17.34 2.29 -4.72
N LEU A 158 -17.18 1.90 -3.45
CA LEU A 158 -17.46 0.55 -2.95
C LEU A 158 -18.86 0.52 -2.32
N ASP A 159 -19.77 -0.26 -2.89
CA ASP A 159 -21.07 -0.54 -2.27
C ASP A 159 -20.90 -1.57 -1.14
N PRO A 160 -21.20 -1.24 0.14
CA PRO A 160 -21.13 -2.18 1.26
C PRO A 160 -22.15 -3.32 1.18
N ARG A 161 -23.16 -3.23 0.31
CA ARG A 161 -24.28 -4.19 0.16
C ARG A 161 -24.31 -4.89 -1.20
N GLY A 162 -23.42 -4.53 -2.13
CA GLY A 162 -23.32 -5.13 -3.45
C GLY A 162 -22.59 -6.47 -3.42
N GLY A 163 -23.18 -7.51 -4.02
CA GLY A 163 -22.61 -8.86 -4.10
C GLY A 163 -21.19 -8.93 -4.69
N PRO A 164 -20.58 -10.14 -4.74
CA PRO A 164 -19.16 -10.33 -5.05
C PRO A 164 -18.73 -9.54 -6.29
N GLN A 165 -17.81 -8.60 -6.07
CA GLN A 165 -17.30 -7.69 -7.08
C GLN A 165 -16.72 -8.50 -8.26
N ALA A 166 -16.73 -7.94 -9.47
CA ALA A 166 -16.14 -8.62 -10.63
C ALA A 166 -14.65 -8.99 -10.38
N ALA A 167 -13.95 -8.21 -9.54
CA ALA A 167 -12.60 -8.50 -9.06
C ALA A 167 -12.51 -9.63 -8.02
N ASP A 168 -13.55 -9.86 -7.21
CA ASP A 168 -13.63 -10.94 -6.21
C ASP A 168 -13.93 -12.30 -6.85
N ARG A 169 -14.59 -12.32 -8.03
CA ARG A 169 -14.88 -13.56 -8.76
C ARG A 169 -13.65 -14.18 -9.43
N LEU A 170 -12.55 -13.44 -9.54
CA LEU A 170 -11.30 -13.91 -10.13
C LEU A 170 -10.19 -13.80 -9.08
N ARG A 171 -9.68 -14.96 -8.58
CA ARG A 171 -8.51 -15.03 -7.68
C ARG A 171 -7.32 -14.19 -8.18
N GLY A 172 -7.20 -13.99 -9.50
CA GLY A 172 -6.17 -13.17 -10.14
C GLY A 172 -6.28 -11.66 -9.87
N GLY A 173 -7.47 -11.12 -9.61
CA GLY A 173 -7.67 -9.68 -9.39
C GLY A 173 -6.91 -9.14 -8.16
N ARG A 174 -6.78 -9.96 -7.11
CA ARG A 174 -6.06 -9.63 -5.87
C ARG A 174 -4.53 -9.60 -6.03
N LEU A 175 -3.99 -10.34 -7.01
CA LEU A 175 -2.54 -10.42 -7.25
C LEU A 175 -2.09 -9.50 -8.39
N LEU A 176 -2.97 -9.25 -9.36
CA LEU A 176 -2.65 -8.46 -10.54
C LEU A 176 -2.36 -6.98 -10.21
N GLY A 177 -3.10 -6.38 -9.27
CA GLY A 177 -2.85 -5.01 -8.81
C GLY A 177 -1.45 -4.83 -8.17
N PRO A 178 -1.10 -5.63 -7.14
CA PRO A 178 0.26 -5.64 -6.59
C PRO A 178 1.36 -5.89 -7.62
N MET A 179 1.18 -6.85 -8.52
CA MET A 179 2.19 -7.17 -9.54
C MET A 179 2.44 -5.99 -10.47
N GLU A 180 1.39 -5.29 -10.90
CA GLU A 180 1.52 -4.09 -11.72
C GLU A 180 2.28 -2.98 -10.98
N ARG A 181 1.94 -2.72 -9.71
CA ARG A 181 2.62 -1.69 -8.93
C ARG A 181 4.11 -2.00 -8.74
N VAL A 182 4.45 -3.26 -8.45
CA VAL A 182 5.83 -3.72 -8.37
C VAL A 182 6.54 -3.56 -9.73
N PHE A 183 5.85 -3.87 -10.83
CA PHE A 183 6.41 -3.71 -12.18
C PHE A 183 6.69 -2.25 -12.53
N ILE A 184 5.75 -1.33 -12.22
CA ILE A 184 5.93 0.11 -12.40
C ILE A 184 7.09 0.63 -11.54
N LEU A 185 7.14 0.25 -10.27
CA LEU A 185 8.23 0.64 -9.37
C LEU A 185 9.59 0.12 -9.87
N GLY A 186 9.66 -1.16 -10.27
CA GLY A 186 10.88 -1.77 -10.80
C GLY A 186 11.38 -1.11 -12.08
N LEU A 187 10.48 -0.85 -13.05
CA LEU A 187 10.83 -0.14 -14.28
C LEU A 187 11.27 1.30 -14.00
N GLY A 188 10.61 1.99 -13.08
CA GLY A 188 11.00 3.32 -12.64
C GLY A 188 12.40 3.35 -12.03
N LEU A 189 12.71 2.42 -11.12
CA LEU A 189 14.03 2.28 -10.51
C LEU A 189 15.12 1.91 -11.53
N ALA A 190 14.76 1.17 -12.59
CA ALA A 190 15.65 0.87 -13.70
C ALA A 190 15.83 2.03 -14.71
N GLY A 191 15.21 3.20 -14.46
CA GLY A 191 15.24 4.37 -15.35
C GLY A 191 14.35 4.22 -16.60
N GLN A 192 13.51 3.18 -16.67
CA GLN A 192 12.66 2.87 -17.83
C GLN A 192 11.26 3.48 -17.68
N VAL A 193 11.19 4.80 -17.44
CA VAL A 193 9.92 5.52 -17.24
C VAL A 193 8.99 5.40 -18.45
N THR A 194 9.55 5.36 -19.66
CA THR A 194 8.78 5.14 -20.90
C THR A 194 8.14 3.75 -20.94
N ALA A 195 8.84 2.70 -20.47
CA ALA A 195 8.26 1.37 -20.41
C ALA A 195 7.13 1.31 -19.37
N ALA A 196 7.31 1.97 -18.21
CA ALA A 196 6.27 2.06 -17.19
C ALA A 196 5.01 2.80 -17.70
N SER A 197 5.17 3.88 -18.49
CA SER A 197 4.03 4.60 -19.05
C SER A 197 3.25 3.79 -20.09
N VAL A 198 3.94 2.95 -20.88
CA VAL A 198 3.30 2.01 -21.81
C VAL A 198 2.45 0.98 -21.07
N VAL A 199 2.91 0.44 -19.94
CA VAL A 199 2.14 -0.51 -19.13
C VAL A 199 0.85 0.12 -18.60
N ILE A 200 0.96 1.33 -18.07
CA ILE A 200 -0.18 2.11 -17.56
C ILE A 200 -1.18 2.38 -18.69
N ALA A 201 -0.69 2.82 -19.86
CA ALA A 201 -1.52 3.10 -21.03
C ALA A 201 -2.23 1.83 -21.56
N ALA A 202 -1.50 0.72 -21.67
CA ALA A 202 -2.05 -0.56 -22.12
C ALA A 202 -3.17 -1.05 -21.18
N LYS A 203 -2.99 -0.93 -19.86
CA LYS A 203 -4.04 -1.28 -18.90
C LYS A 203 -5.28 -0.39 -19.07
N GLY A 204 -5.10 0.91 -19.28
CA GLY A 204 -6.19 1.84 -19.55
C GLY A 204 -7.00 1.44 -20.80
N LEU A 205 -6.32 1.08 -21.89
CA LEU A 205 -6.94 0.66 -23.15
C LEU A 205 -7.72 -0.66 -23.02
N ILE A 206 -7.16 -1.67 -22.34
CA ILE A 206 -7.79 -2.99 -22.19
C ILE A 206 -9.07 -2.91 -21.35
N ARG A 207 -9.16 -1.96 -20.41
CA ARG A 207 -10.33 -1.79 -19.54
C ARG A 207 -11.48 -1.02 -20.20
N TRP A 208 -11.22 -0.32 -21.29
CA TRP A 208 -12.20 0.52 -21.98
C TRP A 208 -13.42 -0.27 -22.51
N PRO A 209 -13.27 -1.43 -23.17
CA PRO A 209 -14.41 -2.26 -23.58
C PRO A 209 -15.21 -2.81 -22.40
N GLU A 210 -14.57 -3.09 -21.25
CA GLU A 210 -15.25 -3.58 -20.04
C GLU A 210 -16.15 -2.49 -19.43
N LEU A 211 -15.66 -1.25 -19.38
CA LEU A 211 -16.44 -0.08 -18.98
C LEU A 211 -17.63 0.17 -19.91
N GLN A 212 -17.44 0.03 -21.22
CA GLN A 212 -18.51 0.17 -22.21
C GLN A 212 -19.57 -0.93 -22.11
N ARG A 213 -19.19 -2.16 -21.75
CA ARG A 213 -20.15 -3.26 -21.54
C ARG A 213 -20.90 -3.10 -20.23
N ALA A 214 -20.19 -2.73 -19.15
CA ALA A 214 -20.80 -2.48 -17.85
C ALA A 214 -21.85 -1.36 -17.94
N SER A 215 -21.51 -0.23 -18.56
CA SER A 215 -22.44 0.89 -18.79
C SER A 215 -23.68 0.48 -19.61
N ARG A 216 -23.49 -0.26 -20.72
CA ARG A 216 -24.61 -0.73 -21.56
C ARG A 216 -25.51 -1.77 -20.87
N ASP A 217 -24.95 -2.67 -20.07
CA ASP A 217 -25.74 -3.65 -19.33
C ASP A 217 -26.55 -3.00 -18.20
N SER A 218 -26.02 -1.95 -17.56
CA SER A 218 -26.77 -1.13 -16.60
C SER A 218 -27.89 -0.33 -17.28
N GLU A 219 -27.64 0.30 -18.44
CA GLU A 219 -28.66 1.02 -19.21
C GLU A 219 -29.83 0.09 -19.61
N ARG A 220 -29.53 -1.14 -20.04
CA ARG A 220 -30.56 -2.15 -20.34
C ARG A 220 -31.36 -2.58 -19.11
N ARG A 221 -30.72 -2.67 -17.95
CA ARG A 221 -31.40 -3.01 -16.69
C ARG A 221 -32.27 -1.87 -16.18
N GLU A 222 -31.83 -0.62 -16.32
CA GLU A 222 -32.65 0.56 -16.01
C GLU A 222 -33.88 0.66 -16.93
N GLN A 223 -33.73 0.33 -18.22
CA GLN A 223 -34.86 0.30 -19.17
C GLN A 223 -35.85 -0.85 -18.91
N ALA A 224 -35.39 -1.95 -18.30
CA ALA A 224 -36.24 -3.09 -17.92
C ALA A 224 -36.88 -2.93 -16.53
N ALA A 225 -36.28 -2.11 -15.64
CA ALA A 225 -36.81 -1.80 -14.32
C ALA A 225 -37.71 -0.55 -14.39
N SER A 226 -38.99 -0.75 -14.69
CA SER A 226 -40.02 0.30 -14.73
C SER A 226 -40.39 0.91 -13.36
N ASP A 227 -39.63 0.63 -12.30
CA ASP A 227 -39.86 1.12 -10.94
C ASP A 227 -38.57 1.72 -10.35
N GLY A 228 -38.31 3.00 -10.68
CA GLY A 228 -37.78 4.06 -9.82
C GLY A 228 -36.50 3.87 -8.97
N THR A 229 -35.83 2.72 -9.02
CA THR A 229 -34.68 2.41 -8.14
C THR A 229 -33.47 2.11 -9.02
N ALA A 230 -32.98 3.14 -9.71
CA ALA A 230 -31.77 3.07 -10.51
C ALA A 230 -30.56 2.71 -9.62
N ALA A 231 -29.87 1.62 -9.96
CA ALA A 231 -28.51 1.39 -9.49
C ALA A 231 -27.60 2.30 -10.33
N PRO A 232 -26.91 3.30 -9.75
CA PRO A 232 -26.31 4.37 -10.54
C PRO A 232 -25.12 3.85 -11.36
N ILE A 233 -25.22 3.98 -12.68
CA ILE A 233 -24.18 3.76 -13.71
C ILE A 233 -22.82 4.38 -13.30
N ASP A 234 -22.86 5.46 -12.52
CA ASP A 234 -21.70 6.21 -12.03
C ASP A 234 -20.78 5.36 -11.15
N GLN A 235 -21.32 4.48 -10.30
CA GLN A 235 -20.56 3.84 -9.23
C GLN A 235 -19.53 2.80 -9.74
N VAL A 236 -19.85 2.04 -10.80
CA VAL A 236 -18.94 1.05 -11.38
C VAL A 236 -17.79 1.72 -12.14
N THR A 237 -18.12 2.78 -12.87
CA THR A 237 -17.13 3.58 -13.61
C THR A 237 -16.19 4.29 -12.63
N GLU A 238 -16.76 4.90 -11.59
CA GLU A 238 -16.04 5.54 -10.52
C GLU A 238 -15.12 4.56 -9.77
N TYR A 239 -15.60 3.37 -9.42
CA TYR A 239 -14.79 2.32 -8.80
C TYR A 239 -13.54 1.99 -9.61
N PHE A 240 -13.69 1.79 -10.91
CA PHE A 240 -12.58 1.44 -11.77
C PHE A 240 -11.61 2.60 -11.98
N LEU A 241 -12.11 3.82 -12.17
CA LEU A 241 -11.30 5.00 -12.39
C LEU A 241 -10.51 5.39 -11.14
N ILE A 242 -11.18 5.52 -10.00
CA ILE A 242 -10.55 5.85 -8.72
C ILE A 242 -9.60 4.72 -8.31
N GLY A 243 -10.01 3.46 -8.42
CA GLY A 243 -9.18 2.32 -8.01
C GLY A 243 -7.88 2.23 -8.80
N SER A 244 -7.93 2.39 -10.12
CA SER A 244 -6.73 2.41 -10.97
C SER A 244 -5.86 3.63 -10.67
N PHE A 245 -6.45 4.82 -10.60
CA PHE A 245 -5.71 6.06 -10.40
C PHE A 245 -4.97 6.08 -9.06
N VAL A 246 -5.65 5.69 -7.97
CA VAL A 246 -5.04 5.58 -6.64
C VAL A 246 -3.92 4.53 -6.64
N SER A 247 -4.12 3.38 -7.30
CA SER A 247 -3.11 2.33 -7.38
C SER A 247 -1.83 2.81 -8.09
N TRP A 248 -1.95 3.58 -9.18
CA TRP A 248 -0.81 4.18 -9.86
C TRP A 248 -0.15 5.27 -9.03
N LEU A 249 -0.93 6.10 -8.35
CA LEU A 249 -0.41 7.15 -7.48
C LEU A 249 0.43 6.55 -6.34
N VAL A 250 0.00 5.43 -5.74
CA VAL A 250 0.78 4.72 -4.72
C VAL A 250 2.12 4.23 -5.27
N ALA A 251 2.15 3.67 -6.48
CA ALA A 251 3.40 3.21 -7.11
C ALA A 251 4.33 4.38 -7.46
N LEU A 252 3.79 5.47 -8.01
CA LEU A 252 4.55 6.66 -8.39
C LEU A 252 5.06 7.44 -7.17
N ALA A 253 4.26 7.55 -6.11
CA ALA A 253 4.70 8.15 -4.85
C ALA A 253 5.87 7.36 -4.23
N ALA A 254 5.79 6.02 -4.27
CA ALA A 254 6.89 5.18 -3.80
C ALA A 254 8.16 5.37 -4.65
N LEU A 255 8.02 5.46 -5.97
CA LEU A 255 9.13 5.76 -6.87
C LEU A 255 9.74 7.14 -6.57
N ALA A 256 8.92 8.16 -6.37
CA ALA A 256 9.37 9.51 -6.01
C ALA A 256 10.18 9.50 -4.71
N VAL A 257 9.67 8.82 -3.66
CA VAL A 257 10.41 8.63 -2.40
C VAL A 257 11.75 7.94 -2.62
N ALA A 258 11.81 6.91 -3.48
CA ALA A 258 13.07 6.19 -3.77
C ALA A 258 14.12 7.02 -4.52
N HIS A 259 13.71 8.08 -5.23
CA HIS A 259 14.60 9.02 -5.92
C HIS A 259 15.03 10.20 -5.04
N LEU A 260 14.21 10.56 -4.05
CA LEU A 260 14.49 11.64 -3.11
C LEU A 260 15.40 11.22 -1.94
N ALA A 261 15.58 9.91 -1.76
CA ALA A 261 16.34 9.31 -0.66
C ALA A 261 17.73 8.82 -1.08
#